data_AF-A0A2G4G9F1-F1
#
_entry.id   AF-A0A2G4G9F1-F1
#
_cell.length_a   1.000
_cell.length_b   1.000
_cell.length_c   1.000
_cell.angle_alpha   90.00
_cell.angle_beta   90.00
_cell.angle_gamma   90.00
#
_symmetry.space_group_name_H-M   'P 1'
#
loop_
_entity.id
_entity.type
_entity.pdbx_description
1 polymer ?
#
loop_
_entity_poly.entity_id
_entity_poly.type
_entity_poly.pdbx_seq_one_letter_code
_entity_poly.pdbx_strand_id
1 'polypeptide(L)'
;MGQFVEFNAEIVEVRYAANGNAYLDVGGRYPNATLTLVVFKNRLSRFGDLREFAGHTVRINGRVTQYQEALQVILESKNQIRLE
;
A
#
# COMPACT_ATOMS: atom_id res chain seq x y z
N MET A 1 -14.74 10.50 -8.39
CA MET A 1 -14.26 9.29 -9.09
C MET A 1 -12.77 9.17 -8.84
N GLY A 2 -12.26 8.03 -8.39
CA GLY A 2 -10.82 7.86 -8.11
C GLY A 2 -9.99 7.82 -9.40
N GLN A 3 -8.78 8.36 -9.37
CA GLN A 3 -7.86 8.36 -10.52
C GLN A 3 -7.01 7.09 -10.50
N PHE A 4 -6.95 6.37 -11.62
CA PHE A 4 -5.96 5.29 -11.79
C PHE A 4 -4.63 5.95 -12.13
N VAL A 5 -3.60 5.68 -11.33
CA VAL A 5 -2.29 6.30 -11.44
C VAL A 5 -1.21 5.24 -11.35
N GLU A 6 -0.05 5.57 -11.90
CA GLU A 6 1.19 4.86 -11.66
C GLU A 6 2.22 5.86 -11.14
N PHE A 7 2.89 5.54 -10.04
CA PHE A 7 3.86 6.42 -9.41
C PHE A 7 4.87 5.61 -8.60
N ASN A 8 6.03 6.22 -8.35
CA ASN A 8 7.06 5.66 -7.49
C ASN A 8 6.98 6.30 -6.11
N ALA A 9 7.11 5.51 -5.05
CA ALA A 9 7.12 6.01 -3.68
C ALA A 9 7.92 5.10 -2.75
N GLU A 10 8.53 5.69 -1.73
CA GLU A 10 9.18 4.94 -0.65
C GLU A 10 8.12 4.39 0.33
N ILE A 11 8.22 3.11 0.65
CA ILE A 11 7.44 2.50 1.72
C ILE A 11 8.17 2.70 3.05
N VAL A 12 7.60 3.51 3.92
CA VAL A 12 8.18 3.83 5.23
C VAL A 12 8.01 2.68 6.22
N GLU A 13 6.85 2.02 6.18
CA GLU A 13 6.50 0.93 7.09
C GLU A 13 5.56 -0.06 6.42
N VAL A 14 5.71 -1.34 6.76
CA VAL A 14 4.74 -2.39 6.45
C VAL A 14 4.21 -2.98 7.74
N ARG A 15 2.89 -2.88 7.94
CA ARG A 15 2.22 -3.33 9.15
C ARG A 15 1.12 -4.34 8.84
N TYR A 16 1.20 -5.50 9.46
CA TYR A 16 0.10 -6.47 9.53
C TYR A 16 -0.74 -6.16 10.78
N ALA A 17 -2.00 -5.75 10.58
CA ALA A 17 -2.86 -5.35 11.68
C ALA A 17 -3.66 -6.53 12.25
N ALA A 18 -4.25 -6.33 13.45
CA ALA A 18 -5.05 -7.33 14.13
C ALA A 18 -6.30 -7.80 13.34
N ASN A 19 -6.82 -6.96 12.44
CA ASN A 19 -7.92 -7.32 11.53
C ASN A 19 -7.49 -8.26 10.38
N GLY A 20 -6.18 -8.56 10.28
CA GLY A 20 -5.60 -9.42 9.25
C GLY A 20 -5.31 -8.73 7.92
N ASN A 21 -5.48 -7.42 7.81
CA ASN A 21 -5.04 -6.65 6.64
C ASN A 21 -3.56 -6.25 6.79
N ALA A 22 -2.91 -5.98 5.66
CA ALA A 22 -1.62 -5.32 5.64
C ALA A 22 -1.77 -3.87 5.14
N TYR A 23 -0.95 -3.00 5.72
CA TYR A 23 -0.87 -1.57 5.42
C TYR A 23 0.58 -1.23 5.10
N LEU A 24 0.81 -0.58 3.96
CA LEU A 24 2.12 -0.07 3.56
C LEU A 24 2.02 1.45 3.53
N ASP A 25 2.75 2.12 4.42
CA ASP A 25 2.63 3.56 4.62
C ASP A 25 3.66 4.33 3.79
N VAL A 26 3.22 5.42 3.15
CA VAL A 26 4.01 6.29 2.29
C VAL A 26 4.01 7.71 2.85
N GLY A 27 5.16 8.38 2.78
CA GLY A 27 5.30 9.80 3.18
C GLY A 27 5.15 10.04 4.70
N GLY A 28 5.30 9.00 5.51
CA GLY A 28 5.17 9.02 6.96
C GLY A 28 4.75 7.66 7.50
N ARG A 29 4.86 7.45 8.81
CA ARG A 29 4.27 6.28 9.49
C ARG A 29 2.86 6.60 9.95
N TYR A 30 1.97 5.60 9.98
CA TYR A 30 0.67 5.75 10.62
C TYR A 30 0.78 6.34 12.04
N PRO A 31 -0.10 7.29 12.43
CA PRO A 31 -1.29 7.78 11.70
C PRO A 31 -1.00 8.93 10.72
N ASN A 32 0.25 9.34 10.55
CA ASN A 32 0.64 10.51 9.75
C ASN A 32 1.08 10.17 8.32
N ALA A 33 0.67 9.01 7.80
CA ALA A 33 0.99 8.61 6.44
C ALA A 33 0.26 9.53 5.43
N THR A 34 0.98 9.97 4.39
CA THR A 34 0.39 10.77 3.30
C THR A 34 -0.52 9.91 2.43
N LEU A 35 -0.14 8.65 2.24
CA LEU A 35 -0.87 7.64 1.49
C LEU A 35 -0.63 6.28 2.12
N THR A 36 -1.67 5.44 2.20
CA THR A 36 -1.53 4.05 2.64
C THR A 36 -1.95 3.08 1.54
N LEU A 37 -1.10 2.11 1.23
CA LEU A 37 -1.47 0.96 0.39
C LEU A 37 -2.11 -0.10 1.29
N VAL A 38 -3.28 -0.60 0.89
CA VAL A 38 -4.05 -1.56 1.68
C VAL A 38 -4.12 -2.87 0.93
N VAL A 39 -3.69 -3.95 1.59
CA VAL A 39 -3.90 -5.33 1.13
C VAL A 39 -4.88 -5.99 2.11
N PHE A 40 -6.09 -6.26 1.63
CA PHE A 40 -7.09 -6.95 2.44
C PHE A 40 -6.69 -8.41 2.72
N LYS A 41 -7.09 -8.93 3.88
CA LYS A 41 -6.79 -10.30 4.35
C LYS A 41 -7.02 -11.38 3.29
N ASN A 42 -8.12 -11.30 2.53
CA ASN A 42 -8.50 -12.26 1.49
C ASN A 42 -7.60 -12.21 0.24
N ARG A 43 -6.66 -11.27 0.15
CA ARG A 43 -5.74 -11.09 -0.97
C ARG A 43 -4.29 -11.26 -0.59
N LEU A 44 -3.95 -11.31 0.71
CA LEU A 44 -2.57 -11.43 1.18
C LEU A 44 -1.81 -12.60 0.55
N SER A 45 -2.48 -13.74 0.35
CA SER A 45 -1.89 -14.92 -0.30
C SER A 45 -1.38 -14.68 -1.72
N ARG A 46 -1.78 -13.58 -2.37
CA ARG A 46 -1.36 -13.22 -3.74
C ARG A 46 -0.05 -12.43 -3.78
N PHE A 47 0.41 -11.87 -2.67
CA PHE A 47 1.51 -10.88 -2.66
C PHE A 47 2.86 -11.45 -2.18
N GLY A 48 2.85 -12.57 -1.46
CA GLY A 48 4.06 -13.05 -0.76
C GLY A 48 4.33 -12.24 0.51
N ASP A 49 5.59 -12.10 0.90
CA ASP A 49 5.96 -11.30 2.08
C ASP A 49 6.08 -9.81 1.72
N LEU A 50 5.09 -9.01 2.12
CA LEU A 50 5.06 -7.58 1.84
C LEU A 50 6.16 -6.80 2.58
N ARG A 51 6.79 -7.39 3.61
CA ARG A 51 7.89 -6.74 4.33
C ARG A 51 9.10 -6.48 3.44
N GLU A 52 9.19 -7.16 2.30
CA GLU A 52 10.23 -6.91 1.29
C GLU A 52 10.22 -5.47 0.75
N PHE A 53 9.11 -4.74 0.87
CA PHE A 53 8.99 -3.38 0.38
C PHE A 53 9.42 -2.30 1.40
N ALA A 54 9.49 -2.62 2.69
CA ALA A 54 9.83 -1.64 3.73
C ALA A 54 11.23 -1.04 3.51
N GLY A 55 11.34 0.29 3.52
CA GLY A 55 12.58 1.01 3.29
C GLY A 55 13.03 1.08 1.82
N HIS A 56 12.17 0.66 0.89
CA HIS A 56 12.47 0.70 -0.54
C HIS A 56 11.50 1.60 -1.31
N THR A 57 12.01 2.19 -2.38
CA THR A 57 11.18 2.80 -3.42
C THR A 57 10.53 1.71 -4.26
N VAL A 58 9.21 1.77 -4.38
CA VAL A 58 8.41 0.84 -5.18
C VAL A 58 7.64 1.62 -6.24
N ARG A 59 7.43 0.95 -7.37
CA ARG A 59 6.45 1.38 -8.36
C ARG A 59 5.09 0.79 -8.03
N ILE A 60 4.12 1.67 -7.92
CA ILE A 60 2.73 1.35 -7.55
C ILE A 60 1.84 1.70 -8.72
N ASN A 61 0.91 0.81 -9.08
CA ASN A 61 -0.20 1.16 -9.95
C ASN A 61 -1.55 0.81 -9.29
N GLY A 62 -2.51 1.71 -9.42
CA GLY A 62 -3.81 1.50 -8.79
C GLY A 62 -4.64 2.76 -8.72
N ARG A 63 -5.83 2.61 -8.16
CA ARG A 63 -6.74 3.74 -7.97
C ARG A 63 -6.50 4.38 -6.61
N VAL A 64 -6.19 5.68 -6.62
CA VAL A 64 -6.19 6.49 -5.40
C VAL A 64 -7.64 6.79 -5.02
N THR A 65 -7.98 6.46 -3.78
CA THR A 65 -9.29 6.68 -3.17
C THR A 65 -9.12 7.31 -1.79
N GLN A 66 -10.19 7.85 -1.23
CA GLN A 66 -10.17 8.42 0.12
C GLN A 66 -11.07 7.60 1.04
N TYR A 67 -10.60 7.33 2.26
CA TYR A 67 -11.35 6.66 3.32
C TYR A 67 -11.11 7.40 4.64
N GLN A 68 -12.17 7.88 5.29
CA GLN A 68 -12.07 8.66 6.53
C GLN A 68 -11.01 9.77 6.44
N GLU A 69 -11.08 10.56 5.37
CA GLU A 69 -10.16 11.67 5.05
C GLU A 69 -8.73 11.27 4.64
N ALA A 70 -8.29 10.03 4.88
CA ALA A 70 -6.99 9.51 4.47
C ALA A 70 -6.98 9.01 3.01
N LEU A 71 -5.89 9.27 2.28
CA LEU A 71 -5.68 8.72 0.94
C LEU A 71 -5.23 7.26 1.03
N GLN A 72 -5.76 6.42 0.13
CA GLN A 72 -5.37 5.01 0.05
C GLN A 72 -5.38 4.47 -1.38
N VAL A 73 -4.57 3.44 -1.61
CA VAL A 73 -4.65 2.57 -2.79
C VAL A 73 -4.92 1.15 -2.32
N ILE A 74 -5.99 0.55 -2.82
CA ILE A 74 -6.28 -0.86 -2.56
C ILE A 74 -5.53 -1.71 -3.57
N LEU A 75 -4.68 -2.62 -3.09
CA LEU A 75 -3.96 -3.57 -3.93
C LEU A 75 -4.77 -4.87 -4.05
N GLU A 76 -5.01 -5.29 -5.29
CA GLU A 76 -5.77 -6.47 -5.72
C GLU A 76 -4.84 -7.66 -6.05
N SER A 77 -3.66 -7.37 -6.61
CA SER A 77 -2.67 -8.36 -7.07
C SER A 77 -1.22 -7.86 -7.02
N LYS A 78 -0.26 -8.79 -6.98
CA LYS A 78 1.18 -8.50 -6.85
C LYS A 78 1.75 -7.62 -7.97
N ASN A 79 1.23 -7.72 -9.19
CA ASN A 79 1.69 -6.90 -10.33
C ASN A 79 1.50 -5.37 -10.13
N GLN A 80 0.72 -4.97 -9.14
CA GLN A 80 0.47 -3.56 -8.80
C GLN A 80 1.56 -2.92 -7.95
N ILE A 81 2.49 -3.71 -7.41
CA ILE A 81 3.59 -3.22 -6.59
C ILE A 81 4.86 -3.99 -6.92
N ARG A 82 5.97 -3.28 -7.11
CA ARG A 82 7.26 -3.90 -7.40
C ARG A 82 8.39 -2.96 -7.02
N LEU A 83 9.51 -3.53 -6.58
CA LEU A 83 10.74 -2.79 -6.33
C LEU A 83 11.22 -2.17 -7.64
N GLU A 84 11.74 -0.94 -7.56
CA GLU A 84 12.50 -0.32 -8.65
C GLU A 84 13.95 -0.83 -8.69
#